data_AF-A0A5C7NYJ8-F1
#
_entry.id   AF-A0A5C7NYJ8-F1
#
_cell.length_a   1.000
_cell.length_b   1.000
_cell.length_c   1.000
_cell.angle_alpha   90.00
_cell.angle_beta   90.00
_cell.angle_gamma   90.00
#
_symmetry.space_group_name_H-M   'P 1'
#
loop_
_entity.id
_entity.type
_entity.pdbx_description
1 polymer ?
#
loop_
_entity_poly.entity_id
_entity_poly.type
_entity_poly.pdbx_seq_one_letter_code
_entity_poly.pdbx_strand_id
1 'polypeptide(L)'
;MNFEKVVFGFFVVLAATLNFGFFIGPIDDPAVHNEWELFAAVVVNLIALVMKFGDRTQIGAIHLATSLVASLQLVAAAALWA
;
A
#
# COMPACT_ATOMS: atom_id res chain seq x y z
N MET A 1 4.88 -17.70 -18.91
CA MET A 1 4.54 -16.83 -17.76
C MET A 1 4.29 -15.42 -18.31
N ASN A 2 3.23 -14.72 -17.87
CA ASN A 2 2.92 -13.37 -18.37
C ASN A 2 3.58 -12.32 -17.47
N PHE A 3 4.53 -11.56 -18.01
CA PHE A 3 5.33 -10.57 -17.27
C PHE A 3 4.46 -9.48 -16.62
N GLU A 4 3.38 -9.07 -17.27
CA GLU A 4 2.42 -8.09 -16.73
C GLU A 4 1.84 -8.54 -15.39
N LYS A 5 1.46 -9.82 -15.29
CA LYS A 5 0.92 -10.40 -14.05
C LYS A 5 1.98 -10.50 -12.95
N VAL A 6 3.25 -10.68 -13.32
CA VAL A 6 4.38 -10.74 -12.37
C VAL A 6 4.64 -9.36 -11.78
N VAL A 7 4.66 -8.32 -12.63
CA VAL A 7 4.84 -6.94 -12.19
C VAL A 7 3.68 -6.50 -11.30
N PHE A 8 2.44 -6.86 -11.67
CA PHE A 8 1.27 -6.64 -10.82
C PHE A 8 1.41 -7.29 -9.44
N GLY A 9 1.72 -8.59 -9.40
CA GLY A 9 1.91 -9.33 -8.16
C GLY A 9 3.03 -8.73 -7.29
N PHE A 10 4.13 -8.32 -7.93
CA PHE A 10 5.26 -7.68 -7.25
C PHE A 10 4.83 -6.41 -6.50
N PHE A 11 4.17 -5.46 -7.17
CA PHE A 11 3.76 -4.21 -6.54
C PHE A 11 2.71 -4.40 -5.46
N VAL A 12 1.79 -5.36 -5.65
CA VAL A 12 0.78 -5.69 -4.62
C VAL A 12 1.44 -6.27 -3.37
N VAL A 13 2.40 -7.19 -3.52
CA VAL A 13 3.12 -7.77 -2.38
C VAL A 13 4.01 -6.72 -1.72
N LEU A 14 4.72 -5.89 -2.50
CA LEU A 14 5.56 -4.81 -1.99
C LEU A 14 4.74 -3.79 -1.18
N ALA A 15 3.57 -3.39 -1.69
CA ALA A 15 2.65 -2.51 -0.97
C ALA A 15 2.26 -3.11 0.39
N ALA A 16 1.90 -4.40 0.40
CA ALA A 16 1.57 -5.11 1.63
C ALA A 16 2.76 -5.15 2.61
N THR A 17 3.95 -5.50 2.14
CA THR A 17 5.15 -5.56 2.98
C THR A 17 5.51 -4.22 3.58
N LEU A 18 5.40 -3.12 2.82
CA LEU A 18 5.69 -1.77 3.34
C LEU A 18 4.63 -1.30 4.34
N ASN A 19 3.35 -1.62 4.12
CA ASN A 19 2.30 -1.32 5.10
C ASN A 19 2.56 -2.04 6.43
N PHE A 20 2.93 -3.32 6.37
CA PHE A 20 3.31 -4.07 7.56
C PHE A 20 4.60 -3.57 8.18
N GLY A 21 5.63 -3.25 7.37
CA GLY A 21 6.90 -2.72 7.83
C GLY A 21 6.74 -1.42 8.60
N PHE A 22 5.96 -0.47 8.07
CA PHE A 22 5.65 0.75 8.80
C PHE A 22 4.91 0.48 10.10
N PHE A 23 4.04 -0.53 10.18
CA PHE A 23 3.25 -0.84 11.39
C PHE A 23 3.97 -1.76 12.38
N ILE A 24 5.12 -2.35 12.03
CA ILE A 24 5.79 -3.35 12.87
C ILE A 24 6.61 -2.66 13.96
N GLY A 25 6.22 -2.86 15.21
CA GLY A 25 6.89 -2.25 16.37
C GLY A 25 5.90 -1.87 17.47
N PRO A 26 6.39 -1.34 18.60
CA PRO A 26 5.53 -0.77 19.63
C PRO A 26 4.79 0.47 19.06
N ILE A 27 3.46 0.36 18.93
CA ILE A 27 2.60 1.42 18.34
C ILE A 27 2.65 2.73 19.16
N ASP A 28 3.06 2.62 20.43
CA ASP A 28 3.21 3.71 21.38
C ASP A 28 4.55 4.47 21.25
N ASP A 29 5.51 3.95 20.47
CA ASP A 29 6.81 4.59 20.25
C ASP A 29 6.94 5.15 18.82
N PRO A 30 6.79 6.47 18.63
CA PRO A 30 6.95 7.09 17.30
C PRO A 30 8.36 6.94 16.73
N ALA A 31 9.39 6.68 17.55
CA ALA A 31 10.77 6.58 17.08
C ALA A 31 11.05 5.29 16.29
N VAL A 32 10.20 4.27 16.41
CA VAL A 32 10.34 3.01 15.64
C VAL A 32 9.68 3.08 14.27
N HIS A 33 8.86 4.10 14.02
CA HIS A 33 8.07 4.27 12.80
C HIS A 33 8.67 5.40 11.95
N ASN A 34 9.38 5.06 10.88
CA ASN A 34 10.14 6.06 10.10
C ASN A 34 9.25 6.80 9.09
N GLU A 35 9.39 8.13 9.01
CA GLU A 35 8.76 8.99 7.99
C GLU A 35 9.03 8.52 6.55
N TRP A 36 10.26 8.05 6.28
CA TRP A 36 10.63 7.53 4.96
C TRP A 36 9.93 6.23 4.61
N GLU A 37 9.66 5.37 5.60
CA GLU A 37 8.89 4.14 5.40
C GLU A 37 7.42 4.44 5.16
N LEU A 38 6.85 5.39 5.89
CA LEU A 38 5.49 5.88 5.67
C LEU A 38 5.32 6.45 4.25
N PHE A 39 6.26 7.29 3.82
CA PHE A 39 6.26 7.84 2.47
C PHE A 39 6.35 6.74 1.40
N ALA A 40 7.27 5.78 1.59
CA ALA A 40 7.39 4.64 0.67
C ALA A 40 6.11 3.80 0.62
N ALA A 41 5.47 3.54 1.77
CA ALA A 41 4.21 2.82 1.86
C ALA A 41 3.09 3.54 1.09
N VAL A 42 2.94 4.86 1.25
CA VAL A 42 1.96 5.67 0.51
C VAL A 42 2.19 5.56 -1.00
N VAL A 43 3.41 5.85 -1.47
CA VAL A 43 3.73 5.87 -2.91
C VAL A 43 3.48 4.51 -3.56
N VAL A 44 3.94 3.44 -2.92
CA VAL A 44 3.80 2.09 -3.47
C VAL A 44 2.34 1.61 -3.46
N ASN A 45 1.55 1.98 -2.44
CA ASN A 45 0.11 1.68 -2.44
C ASN A 45 -0.63 2.42 -3.56
N LEU A 46 -0.26 3.67 -3.86
CA LEU A 46 -0.84 4.41 -4.99
C LEU A 46 -0.48 3.78 -6.34
N ILE A 47 0.76 3.30 -6.52
CA ILE A 47 1.15 2.57 -7.74
C ILE A 47 0.32 1.29 -7.86
N ALA A 48 0.23 0.49 -6.79
CA ALA A 48 -0.58 -0.73 -6.79
C ALA A 48 -2.07 -0.44 -7.04
N LEU A 49 -2.59 0.68 -6.54
CA LEU A 49 -3.95 1.14 -6.79
C LEU A 49 -4.16 1.43 -8.28
N VAL A 50 -3.27 2.21 -8.91
CA VAL A 50 -3.36 2.53 -10.35
C VAL A 50 -3.30 1.27 -11.20
N MET A 51 -2.42 0.33 -10.87
CA MET A 51 -2.30 -0.94 -11.60
C MET A 51 -3.55 -1.82 -11.52
N LYS A 52 -4.38 -1.66 -10.48
CA LYS A 52 -5.66 -2.38 -10.34
C LYS A 52 -6.77 -1.83 -11.26
N PHE A 53 -6.60 -0.61 -11.81
CA PHE A 53 -7.50 -0.08 -12.83
C PHE A 53 -7.21 -0.77 -14.17
N GLY A 54 -7.90 -1.87 -14.42
CA GLY A 54 -7.77 -2.65 -15.66
C GLY A 54 -8.64 -3.90 -15.63
N ASP A 55 -8.91 -4.42 -14.43
CA ASP A 55 -9.77 -5.58 -14.22
C ASP A 55 -11.24 -5.15 -13.98
N ARG A 56 -12.15 -5.63 -14.84
CA ARG A 56 -13.61 -5.36 -14.73
C ARG A 56 -14.37 -6.46 -13.98
N THR A 57 -13.68 -7.43 -13.39
CA THR A 57 -14.31 -8.49 -12.62
C THR A 57 -14.68 -8.04 -11.20
N GLN A 58 -15.61 -8.76 -10.55
CA GLN A 58 -15.99 -8.49 -9.16
C GLN A 58 -14.81 -8.67 -8.19
N ILE A 59 -13.91 -9.62 -8.46
CA ILE A 59 -12.68 -9.83 -7.69
C ILE A 59 -11.74 -8.64 -7.86
N GLY A 60 -11.55 -8.14 -9.09
CA GLY A 60 -10.80 -6.91 -9.36
C GLY A 60 -11.35 -5.70 -8.60
N ALA A 61 -12.68 -5.53 -8.56
CA ALA A 61 -13.34 -4.46 -7.82
C ALA A 61 -13.10 -4.55 -6.30
N ILE A 62 -13.11 -5.75 -5.71
CA ILE A 62 -12.80 -5.95 -4.29
C ILE A 62 -11.33 -5.60 -4.00
N HIS A 63 -10.39 -6.06 -4.84
CA HIS A 63 -8.97 -5.72 -4.67
C HIS A 63 -8.69 -4.22 -4.84
N LEU A 64 -9.44 -3.54 -5.71
CA LEU A 64 -9.39 -2.10 -5.85
C LEU A 64 -9.88 -1.40 -4.58
N ALA A 65 -11.02 -1.83 -4.04
CA ALA A 65 -11.58 -1.30 -2.80
C ALA A 65 -10.60 -1.43 -1.63
N THR A 66 -9.93 -2.58 -1.47
CA THR A 66 -8.94 -2.75 -0.38
C THR A 66 -7.73 -1.83 -0.55
N SER A 67 -7.26 -1.60 -1.78
CA SER A 67 -6.19 -0.63 -2.04
C SER A 67 -6.60 0.81 -1.79
N LEU A 68 -7.86 1.18 -2.06
CA LEU A 68 -8.38 2.51 -1.75
C LEU A 68 -8.43 2.76 -0.26
N VAL A 69 -8.95 1.80 0.52
CA VAL A 69 -8.98 1.89 1.99
C VAL A 69 -7.57 2.03 2.55
N ALA A 70 -6.62 1.20 2.11
CA ALA A 70 -5.23 1.28 2.54
C ALA A 70 -4.60 2.64 2.21
N SER A 71 -4.81 3.15 0.99
CA SER A 71 -4.27 4.45 0.56
C SER A 71 -4.83 5.60 1.41
N LEU A 72 -6.13 5.59 1.73
CA LEU A 72 -6.75 6.60 2.59
C LEU A 72 -6.15 6.58 4.00
N GLN A 73 -5.95 5.39 4.58
CA GLN A 73 -5.36 5.24 5.91
C GLN A 73 -3.90 5.71 5.95
N LEU A 74 -3.10 5.36 4.94
CA LEU A 74 -1.69 5.79 4.86
C LEU A 74 -1.56 7.30 4.65
N VAL A 75 -2.43 7.91 3.83
CA VAL A 75 -2.45 9.37 3.65
C VAL A 75 -2.88 10.07 4.94
N ALA A 76 -3.86 9.53 5.67
CA ALA A 76 -4.25 10.05 6.98
C ALA A 76 -3.10 9.94 8.00
N ALA A 77 -2.38 8.81 8.02
CA ALA A 77 -1.21 8.63 8.86
C ALA A 77 -0.11 9.65 8.49
N ALA A 78 0.18 9.84 7.20
CA ALA A 78 1.15 10.83 6.73
C ALA A 78 0.76 12.28 7.10
N ALA A 79 -0.53 12.61 7.10
CA ALA A 79 -1.01 13.93 7.48
C ALA A 79 -0.92 14.22 8.99
N LEU A 80 -1.02 13.18 9.83
CA LEU A 80 -0.90 13.31 11.30
C LEU A 80 0.55 13.20 11.80
N TRP A 81 1.45 12.65 10.98
CA TRP A 81 2.87 12.49 11.31
C TRP A 81 3.69 13.77 11.10
N ALA A 82 3.18 14.74 10.34
CA ALA A 82 3.80 16.05 10.09
C ALA A 82 3.68 17.00 11.30
#